data_AF-X6G5G5-F1
#
_entry.id   AF-X6G5G5-F1
#
_cell.length_a   1.000
_cell.length_b   1.000
_cell.length_c   1.000
_cell.angle_alpha   90.00
_cell.angle_beta   90.00
_cell.angle_gamma   90.00
#
_symmetry.space_group_name_H-M   'P 1'
#
loop_
_entity.id
_entity.type
_entity.pdbx_description
1 polymer ?
#
loop_
_entity_poly.entity_id
_entity_poly.type
_entity_poly.pdbx_seq_one_letter_code
_entity_poly.pdbx_strand_id
1 'polypeptide(L)'
;MALITRYSPELGIRRLLAQPRDVAPSSDIRVARGHDEASPMHKTLFAEYVAELTDAYDIAVEWWTDIISTEEELQGSREKALEKAFNDRVAGAAASPNVVWVIRRYWLKCVTVNVTAGEEAGVAAETFLLQWLIDAGEQELVKLVACMPYWPIGQNEKGNWC
;
A
#
# COMPACT_ATOMS: atom_id res chain seq x y z
N MET A 1 16.90 5.57 -1.43
CA MET A 1 16.73 7.04 -1.44
C MET A 1 15.54 7.39 -0.55
N ALA A 2 15.45 8.58 0.04
CA ALA A 2 14.25 8.95 0.81
C ALA A 2 13.08 9.27 -0.13
N LEU A 3 11.87 8.79 0.19
CA LEU A 3 10.68 9.04 -0.61
C LEU A 3 10.29 10.53 -0.61
N ILE A 4 10.09 11.12 -1.78
CA ILE A 4 9.57 12.49 -1.92
C ILE A 4 8.03 12.46 -1.85
N THR A 5 7.45 13.04 -0.80
CA THR A 5 6.00 13.20 -0.62
C THR A 5 5.63 14.60 -0.14
N ARG A 6 4.43 15.10 -0.51
CA ARG A 6 3.85 16.34 0.01
C ARG A 6 2.80 16.12 1.10
N TYR A 7 2.28 14.91 1.23
CA TYR A 7 1.16 14.61 2.12
C TYR A 7 1.65 13.89 3.38
N SER A 8 0.98 14.13 4.51
CA SER A 8 1.31 13.47 5.78
C SER A 8 1.07 11.96 5.68
N PRO A 9 2.11 11.13 5.91
CA PRO A 9 1.95 9.68 5.99
C PRO A 9 0.95 9.25 7.06
N GLU A 10 0.89 9.96 8.19
CA GLU A 10 0.00 9.64 9.31
C GLU A 10 -1.49 9.77 8.94
N LEU A 11 -1.84 10.76 8.10
CA LEU A 11 -3.18 10.87 7.54
C LEU A 11 -3.48 9.72 6.57
N GLY A 12 -2.51 9.37 5.73
CA GLY A 12 -2.60 8.23 4.82
C GLY A 12 -2.82 6.90 5.52
N ILE A 13 -2.03 6.62 6.56
CA ILE A 13 -2.13 5.42 7.39
C ILE A 13 -3.52 5.30 8.00
N ARG A 14 -3.97 6.35 8.70
CA ARG A 14 -5.30 6.34 9.35
C ARG A 14 -6.42 6.10 8.34
N ARG A 15 -6.36 6.75 7.18
CA ARG A 15 -7.35 6.58 6.11
C ARG A 15 -7.36 5.14 5.61
N LEU A 16 -6.21 4.61 5.21
CA LEU A 16 -6.11 3.29 4.58
C LEU A 16 -6.47 2.15 5.55
N LEU A 17 -6.08 2.24 6.84
CA LEU A 17 -6.47 1.22 7.82
C LEU A 17 -7.98 1.25 8.16
N ALA A 18 -8.65 2.39 7.98
CA ALA A 18 -10.09 2.51 8.21
C ALA A 18 -10.92 2.12 6.98
N GLN A 19 -10.45 2.47 5.78
CA GLN A 19 -11.22 2.44 4.52
C GLN A 19 -11.93 1.12 4.22
N PRO A 20 -11.34 -0.08 4.44
CA PRO A 20 -12.02 -1.32 4.11
C PRO A 20 -13.33 -1.47 4.87
N ARG A 21 -13.46 -0.92 6.09
CA ARG A 21 -14.71 -1.01 6.87
C ARG A 21 -15.87 -0.24 6.26
N ASP A 22 -15.59 0.74 5.39
CA ASP A 22 -16.62 1.53 4.70
C ASP A 22 -17.28 0.77 3.55
N VAL A 23 -16.59 -0.25 3.02
CA VAL A 23 -16.98 -0.96 1.80
C VAL A 23 -16.95 -2.49 1.91
N ALA A 24 -16.39 -3.04 3.00
CA ALA A 24 -16.24 -4.47 3.19
C ALA A 24 -17.62 -5.15 3.27
N PRO A 25 -17.79 -6.32 2.64
CA PRO A 25 -18.98 -7.11 2.85
C PRO A 25 -19.04 -7.57 4.30
N SER A 26 -20.25 -7.73 4.84
CA SER A 26 -20.48 -8.16 6.23
C SER A 26 -19.77 -9.47 6.60
N SER A 27 -19.46 -10.30 5.60
CA SER A 27 -18.77 -11.60 5.73
C SER A 27 -17.25 -11.51 5.78
N ASP A 28 -16.64 -10.34 5.59
CA ASP A 28 -15.18 -10.16 5.52
C ASP A 28 -14.64 -9.21 6.61
N ILE A 29 -15.42 -8.97 7.66
CA ILE A 29 -14.95 -8.28 8.87
C ILE A 29 -14.02 -9.25 9.63
N ARG A 30 -12.79 -9.39 9.12
CA ARG A 30 -11.75 -10.21 9.74
C ARG A 30 -11.06 -9.46 10.87
N VAL A 31 -10.47 -10.23 11.77
CA VAL A 31 -9.79 -9.69 12.96
C VAL A 31 -8.47 -9.02 12.54
N ALA A 32 -8.22 -7.84 13.08
CA ALA A 32 -6.91 -7.21 13.04
C ALA A 32 -5.94 -8.04 13.91
N ARG A 33 -5.29 -9.02 13.28
CA ARG A 33 -4.38 -9.95 13.93
C ARG A 33 -2.94 -9.47 13.75
N GLY A 34 -2.18 -9.47 14.84
CA GLY A 34 -0.75 -9.12 14.81
C GLY A 34 0.07 -10.17 14.05
N HIS A 35 1.21 -9.76 13.52
CA HIS A 35 2.10 -10.64 12.76
C HIS A 35 2.47 -11.92 13.54
N ASP A 36 2.78 -11.80 14.83
CA ASP A 36 3.22 -12.93 15.66
C ASP A 36 2.13 -13.97 15.92
N GLU A 37 0.86 -13.57 15.90
CA GLU A 37 -0.29 -14.43 16.12
C GLU A 37 -0.84 -15.05 14.83
N ALA A 38 -0.31 -14.63 13.67
CA ALA A 38 -0.75 -15.11 12.37
C ALA A 38 -0.21 -16.51 12.04
N SER A 39 -0.91 -17.20 11.14
CA SER A 39 -0.49 -18.52 10.68
C SER A 39 0.86 -18.47 9.95
N PRO A 40 1.62 -19.59 9.91
CA PRO A 40 2.90 -19.64 9.18
C PRO A 40 2.77 -19.23 7.71
N MET A 41 1.66 -19.54 7.06
CA MET A 41 1.39 -19.14 5.68
C MET A 41 1.34 -17.62 5.51
N HIS A 42 0.69 -16.91 6.43
CA HIS A 42 0.64 -15.45 6.39
C HIS A 42 2.01 -14.82 6.65
N LYS A 43 2.77 -15.36 7.60
CA LYS A 43 4.13 -14.88 7.90
C LYS A 43 5.05 -15.03 6.67
N THR A 44 5.03 -16.19 6.02
CA THR A 44 5.78 -16.40 4.77
C THR A 44 5.30 -15.43 3.68
N LEU A 45 3.99 -15.28 3.51
CA LEU A 45 3.43 -14.37 2.51
C LEU A 45 3.83 -12.90 2.77
N PHE A 46 3.93 -12.49 4.03
CA PHE A 46 4.37 -11.14 4.39
C PHE A 46 5.85 -10.91 4.06
N ALA A 47 6.70 -11.90 4.30
CA ALA A 47 8.11 -11.80 3.88
C ALA A 47 8.24 -11.66 2.35
N GLU A 48 7.45 -12.42 1.57
CA GLU A 48 7.39 -12.26 0.11
C GLU A 48 6.89 -10.87 -0.30
N TYR A 49 5.87 -10.36 0.39
CA TYR A 49 5.32 -9.02 0.16
C TYR A 49 6.37 -7.93 0.37
N VAL A 50 7.08 -7.95 1.50
CA VAL A 50 8.11 -6.96 1.82
C VAL A 50 9.22 -6.98 0.79
N ALA A 51 9.68 -8.17 0.37
CA ALA A 51 10.69 -8.30 -0.67
C ALA A 51 10.24 -7.70 -2.00
N GLU A 52 9.07 -8.11 -2.52
CA GLU A 52 8.55 -7.59 -3.81
C GLU A 52 8.19 -6.10 -3.74
N LEU A 53 7.70 -5.60 -2.60
CA LEU A 53 7.41 -4.18 -2.43
C LEU A 53 8.69 -3.35 -2.38
N THR A 54 9.77 -3.89 -1.81
CA THR A 54 11.09 -3.23 -1.80
C THR A 54 11.61 -3.07 -3.23
N ASP A 55 11.56 -4.12 -4.04
CA ASP A 55 11.95 -4.05 -5.45
C ASP A 55 11.09 -3.02 -6.22
N ALA A 56 9.78 -3.01 -5.97
CA ALA A 56 8.88 -2.04 -6.58
C ALA A 56 9.12 -0.60 -6.08
N TYR A 57 9.51 -0.44 -4.81
CA TYR A 57 9.85 0.85 -4.20
C TYR A 57 11.07 1.47 -4.88
N ASP A 58 12.13 0.69 -5.10
CA ASP A 58 13.36 1.20 -5.71
C ASP A 58 13.09 1.76 -7.11
N ILE A 59 12.34 1.01 -7.93
CA ILE A 59 11.92 1.46 -9.27
C ILE A 59 11.03 2.70 -9.18
N ALA A 60 10.07 2.72 -8.25
CA ALA A 60 9.10 3.81 -8.14
C ALA A 60 9.72 5.12 -7.65
N VAL A 61 10.71 5.06 -6.74
CA VAL A 61 11.39 6.25 -6.21
C VAL A 61 12.28 6.89 -7.26
N GLU A 62 13.01 6.08 -8.05
CA GLU A 62 13.82 6.59 -9.17
C GLU A 62 12.91 7.28 -10.19
N TRP A 63 11.88 6.58 -10.67
CA TRP A 63 10.89 7.13 -11.60
C TRP A 63 10.25 8.45 -11.11
N TRP A 64 9.88 8.51 -9.84
CA TRP A 64 9.27 9.70 -9.27
C TRP A 64 10.25 10.87 -9.13
N THR A 65 11.51 10.57 -8.81
CA THR A 65 12.59 11.55 -8.73
C THR A 65 12.86 12.17 -10.10
N ASP A 66 12.84 11.37 -11.16
CA ASP A 66 13.02 11.85 -12.54
C ASP A 66 11.88 12.76 -12.97
N ILE A 67 10.63 12.43 -12.61
CA ILE A 67 9.47 13.31 -12.87
C ILE A 67 9.67 14.65 -12.18
N ILE A 68 10.01 14.66 -10.89
CA ILE A 68 10.22 15.91 -10.14
C ILE A 68 11.38 16.71 -10.75
N SER A 69 12.48 16.06 -11.10
CA SER A 69 13.65 16.73 -11.71
C SER A 69 13.29 17.36 -13.05
N THR A 70 12.52 16.66 -13.88
CA THR A 70 12.02 17.20 -15.17
C THR A 70 11.12 18.41 -14.95
N GLU A 71 10.19 18.34 -13.98
CA GLU A 71 9.34 19.49 -13.64
C GLU A 71 10.16 20.64 -13.03
N GLU A 72 11.24 20.37 -12.31
CA GLU A 72 12.14 21.41 -11.80
C GLU A 72 12.81 22.20 -12.92
N GLU A 73 13.27 21.52 -13.96
CA GLU A 73 13.84 22.14 -15.16
C GLU A 73 12.80 22.99 -15.91
N LEU A 74 11.56 22.53 -16.00
CA LEU A 74 10.47 23.23 -16.70
C LEU A 74 9.92 24.43 -15.92
N GLN A 75 9.75 24.29 -14.60
CA GLN A 75 9.14 25.33 -13.75
C GLN A 75 10.17 26.33 -13.18
N GLY A 76 11.47 26.01 -13.24
CA GLY A 76 12.56 26.81 -12.67
C GLY A 76 12.52 26.92 -11.14
N SER A 77 11.76 26.05 -10.47
CA SER A 77 11.54 26.09 -9.02
C SER A 77 11.08 24.73 -8.49
N ARG A 78 11.77 24.20 -7.48
CA ARG A 78 11.40 22.98 -6.76
C ARG A 78 9.99 22.99 -6.18
N GLU A 79 9.56 24.10 -5.59
CA GLU A 79 8.22 24.20 -5.02
C GLU A 79 7.12 24.04 -6.09
N LYS A 80 7.21 24.82 -7.18
CA LYS A 80 6.32 24.72 -8.34
C LYS A 80 6.36 23.35 -9.01
N ALA A 81 7.53 22.72 -9.10
CA ALA A 81 7.68 21.39 -9.65
C ALA A 81 6.95 20.33 -8.82
N LEU A 82 7.13 20.38 -7.49
CA LEU A 82 6.39 19.52 -6.57
C LEU A 82 4.89 19.78 -6.64
N GLU A 83 4.45 21.04 -6.71
CA GLU A 83 3.03 21.38 -6.89
C GLU A 83 2.47 20.79 -8.17
N LYS A 84 3.13 21.01 -9.32
CA LYS A 84 2.70 20.49 -10.61
C LYS A 84 2.67 18.96 -10.61
N ALA A 85 3.73 18.31 -10.15
CA ALA A 85 3.84 16.86 -10.13
C ALA A 85 2.76 16.21 -9.26
N PHE A 86 2.48 16.75 -8.06
CA PHE A 86 1.45 16.22 -7.17
C PHE A 86 0.01 16.58 -7.61
N ASN A 87 -0.18 17.65 -8.38
CA ASN A 87 -1.47 17.93 -9.02
C ASN A 87 -1.78 16.91 -10.12
N ASP A 88 -0.78 16.49 -10.89
CA ASP A 88 -0.96 15.49 -11.94
C ASP A 88 -1.02 14.07 -11.38
N ARG A 89 -0.25 13.79 -10.33
CA ARG A 89 -0.07 12.45 -9.73
C ARG A 89 -0.13 12.54 -8.22
N VAL A 90 -1.35 12.59 -7.69
CA VAL A 90 -1.62 12.78 -6.25
C VAL A 90 -0.93 11.75 -5.35
N ALA A 91 -0.73 10.51 -5.82
CA ALA A 91 -0.10 9.47 -5.02
C ALA A 91 1.44 9.44 -5.10
N GLY A 92 2.06 10.35 -5.88
CA GLY A 92 3.51 10.35 -6.10
C GLY A 92 4.04 9.01 -6.59
N ALA A 93 5.14 8.54 -6.00
CA ALA A 93 5.74 7.24 -6.33
C ALA A 93 4.77 6.04 -6.15
N ALA A 94 3.78 6.14 -5.25
CA ALA A 94 2.80 5.07 -5.04
C ALA A 94 1.85 4.88 -6.25
N ALA A 95 1.80 5.86 -7.17
CA ALA A 95 1.10 5.72 -8.45
C ALA A 95 1.85 4.82 -9.45
N SER A 96 3.08 4.41 -9.15
CA SER A 96 3.87 3.52 -10.02
C SER A 96 3.09 2.21 -10.28
N PRO A 97 2.99 1.76 -11.54
CA PRO A 97 2.33 0.49 -11.88
C PRO A 97 2.90 -0.72 -11.13
N ASN A 98 4.21 -0.72 -10.84
CA ASN A 98 4.86 -1.80 -10.10
C ASN A 98 4.33 -1.87 -8.66
N VAL A 99 4.22 -0.72 -8.00
CA VAL A 99 3.70 -0.63 -6.62
C VAL A 99 2.22 -1.03 -6.59
N VAL A 100 1.42 -0.48 -7.50
CA VAL A 100 -0.02 -0.82 -7.61
C VAL A 100 -0.21 -2.32 -7.82
N TRP A 101 0.60 -2.93 -8.68
CA TRP A 101 0.53 -4.36 -8.95
C TRP A 101 0.86 -5.20 -7.72
N VAL A 102 1.95 -4.88 -6.99
CA VAL A 102 2.32 -5.59 -5.76
C VAL A 102 1.19 -5.49 -4.72
N ILE A 103 0.67 -4.29 -4.47
CA ILE A 103 -0.42 -4.11 -3.49
C ILE A 103 -1.66 -4.92 -3.85
N ARG A 104 -2.11 -4.89 -5.11
CA ARG A 104 -3.26 -5.70 -5.55
C ARG A 104 -2.99 -7.20 -5.43
N ARG A 105 -1.81 -7.64 -5.86
CA ARG A 105 -1.42 -9.05 -5.83
C ARG A 105 -1.44 -9.59 -4.41
N TYR A 106 -0.84 -8.87 -3.46
CA TYR A 106 -0.74 -9.31 -2.08
C TYR A 106 -2.05 -9.16 -1.30
N TRP A 107 -2.90 -8.20 -1.65
CA TRP A 107 -4.28 -8.19 -1.18
C TRP A 107 -5.00 -9.50 -1.53
N LEU A 108 -4.98 -9.89 -2.81
CA LEU A 108 -5.67 -11.08 -3.30
C LEU A 108 -5.05 -12.39 -2.79
N LYS A 109 -3.70 -12.45 -2.69
CA LYS A 109 -3.01 -13.58 -2.05
C LYS A 109 -3.44 -13.71 -0.58
N CYS A 110 -3.51 -12.61 0.17
CA CYS A 110 -3.96 -12.62 1.57
C CYS A 110 -5.40 -13.14 1.67
N VAL A 111 -6.33 -12.65 0.84
CA VAL A 111 -7.71 -13.16 0.76
C VAL A 111 -7.74 -14.67 0.49
N THR A 112 -6.86 -15.17 -0.39
CA THR A 112 -6.78 -16.60 -0.72
C THR A 112 -6.23 -17.43 0.44
N VAL A 113 -5.17 -16.96 1.12
CA VAL A 113 -4.64 -17.65 2.31
C VAL A 113 -5.67 -17.67 3.43
N ASN A 114 -6.46 -16.61 3.61
CA ASN A 114 -7.54 -16.57 4.58
C ASN A 114 -8.60 -17.65 4.37
N VAL A 115 -8.95 -17.98 3.12
CA VAL A 115 -9.88 -19.08 2.82
C VAL A 115 -9.34 -20.42 3.35
N THR A 116 -8.03 -20.63 3.27
CA THR A 116 -7.38 -21.87 3.75
C THR A 116 -7.23 -21.88 5.27
N ALA A 117 -6.96 -20.72 5.88
CA ALA A 117 -6.77 -20.59 7.32
C ALA A 117 -8.09 -20.72 8.11
N GLY A 118 -9.23 -20.40 7.48
CA GLY A 118 -10.53 -20.33 8.15
C GLY A 118 -10.77 -18.96 8.81
N GLU A 119 -12.04 -18.68 9.14
CA GLU A 119 -12.48 -17.36 9.62
C GLU A 119 -11.73 -16.89 10.87
N GLU A 120 -11.55 -17.77 11.86
CA GLU A 120 -10.90 -17.41 13.14
C GLU A 120 -9.42 -17.09 12.99
N ALA A 121 -8.72 -17.71 12.03
CA ALA A 121 -7.29 -17.52 11.79
C ALA A 121 -6.98 -16.52 10.65
N GLY A 122 -8.01 -15.90 10.08
CA GLY A 122 -7.88 -14.92 9.03
C GLY A 122 -7.22 -13.61 9.50
N VAL A 123 -6.58 -12.92 8.56
CA VAL A 123 -5.95 -11.60 8.74
C VAL A 123 -6.62 -10.61 7.79
N ALA A 124 -7.01 -9.44 8.31
CA ALA A 124 -7.52 -8.36 7.47
C ALA A 124 -6.42 -7.84 6.52
N ALA A 125 -6.73 -7.65 5.24
CA ALA A 125 -5.72 -7.38 4.21
C ALA A 125 -5.01 -6.03 4.43
N GLU A 126 -5.71 -5.00 4.91
CA GLU A 126 -5.12 -3.72 5.28
C GLU A 126 -4.19 -3.81 6.49
N THR A 127 -4.48 -4.72 7.42
CA THR A 127 -3.58 -5.02 8.55
C THR A 127 -2.32 -5.70 8.02
N PHE A 128 -2.47 -6.71 7.17
CA PHE A 128 -1.37 -7.42 6.51
C PHE A 128 -0.48 -6.48 5.67
N LEU A 129 -1.07 -5.60 4.87
CA LEU A 129 -0.34 -4.74 3.93
C LEU A 129 0.26 -3.50 4.57
N LEU A 130 -0.31 -2.97 5.66
CA LEU A 130 0.14 -1.69 6.22
C LEU A 130 0.45 -1.74 7.71
N GLN A 131 -0.42 -2.30 8.53
CA GLN A 131 -0.14 -2.37 9.97
C GLN A 131 1.12 -3.19 10.25
N TRP A 132 1.30 -4.32 9.57
CA TRP A 132 2.49 -5.15 9.77
C TRP A 132 3.78 -4.48 9.28
N LEU A 133 3.72 -3.61 8.26
CA LEU A 133 4.89 -2.80 7.88
C LEU A 133 5.25 -1.79 8.99
N ILE A 134 4.24 -1.19 9.62
CA ILE A 134 4.43 -0.27 10.76
C ILE A 134 5.08 -1.02 11.92
N ASP A 135 4.53 -2.18 12.27
CA ASP A 135 5.02 -2.99 13.39
C ASP A 135 6.44 -3.53 13.13
N ALA A 136 6.78 -3.83 11.88
CA ALA A 136 8.11 -4.25 11.45
C ALA A 136 9.13 -3.10 11.35
N GLY A 137 8.69 -1.84 11.44
CA GLY A 137 9.57 -0.68 11.33
C GLY A 137 10.00 -0.32 9.91
N GLU A 138 9.27 -0.78 8.88
CA GLU A 138 9.57 -0.55 7.46
C GLU A 138 9.20 0.87 7.00
N GLN A 139 9.85 1.89 7.59
CA GLN A 139 9.41 3.28 7.53
C GLN A 139 9.17 3.82 6.11
N GLU A 140 10.05 3.52 5.16
CA GLU A 140 9.92 4.03 3.79
C GLU A 140 8.82 3.31 2.99
N LEU A 141 8.62 2.00 3.23
CA LEU A 141 7.52 1.25 2.64
C LEU A 141 6.18 1.72 3.20
N VAL A 142 6.11 1.97 4.52
CA VAL A 142 4.94 2.58 5.18
C VAL A 142 4.60 3.92 4.53
N LYS A 143 5.59 4.80 4.35
CA LYS A 143 5.37 6.10 3.68
C LYS A 143 4.88 5.94 2.25
N LEU A 144 5.47 5.02 1.49
CA LEU A 144 5.05 4.72 0.12
C LEU A 144 3.58 4.30 0.08
N VAL A 145 3.20 3.30 0.87
CA VAL A 145 1.82 2.80 0.90
C VAL A 145 0.85 3.89 1.38
N ALA A 146 1.22 4.67 2.41
CA ALA A 146 0.41 5.75 2.94
C ALA A 146 0.12 6.88 1.92
N CYS A 147 0.93 7.02 0.87
CA CYS A 147 0.68 7.97 -0.21
C CYS A 147 -0.50 7.55 -1.12
N MET A 148 -0.93 6.28 -1.08
CA MET A 148 -2.09 5.84 -1.87
C MET A 148 -3.39 6.49 -1.35
N PRO A 149 -4.16 7.20 -2.18
CA PRO A 149 -5.41 7.83 -1.75
C PRO A 149 -6.47 6.80 -1.35
N TYR A 150 -6.41 5.59 -1.90
CA TYR A 150 -7.29 4.47 -1.61
C TYR A 150 -6.57 3.15 -1.91
N TRP A 151 -7.08 2.03 -1.38
CA TRP A 151 -6.63 0.70 -1.79
C TRP A 151 -6.99 0.43 -3.25
N PRO A 152 -6.03 0.08 -4.13
CA PRO A 152 -6.28 -0.09 -5.56
C PRO A 152 -7.00 -1.42 -5.90
N ILE A 153 -7.98 -1.80 -5.10
CA ILE A 153 -8.75 -3.04 -5.16
C ILE A 153 -10.25 -2.73 -5.28
N GLY A 154 -11.00 -3.56 -5.99
CA GLY A 154 -12.45 -3.43 -6.12
C GLY A 154 -13.17 -4.69 -5.64
N GLN A 155 -14.48 -4.71 -5.79
CA GLN A 155 -15.29 -5.90 -5.61
C GLN A 155 -15.96 -6.26 -6.93
N ASN A 156 -16.13 -7.57 -7.17
CA ASN A 156 -16.94 -8.05 -8.28
C ASN A 156 -18.43 -8.02 -7.93
N GLU A 157 -19.28 -8.43 -8.88
CA GLU A 157 -20.75 -8.47 -8.75
C GLU A 157 -21.26 -9.29 -7.56
N LYS A 158 -20.43 -10.18 -7.00
CA LYS A 158 -20.76 -11.03 -5.85
C LYS A 158 -20.23 -10.48 -4.52
N GLY A 159 -19.63 -9.29 -4.51
CA GLY A 159 -19.03 -8.69 -3.32
C GLY A 159 -17.66 -9.26 -2.94
N ASN A 160 -17.04 -10.07 -3.81
CA ASN A 160 -15.69 -10.60 -3.55
C ASN A 160 -14.62 -9.64 -4.09
N TRP A 161 -13.51 -9.46 -3.37
CA TRP A 161 -12.39 -8.64 -3.82
C TRP A 161 -11.81 -9.11 -5.17
N CYS A 162 -11.48 -8.15 -6.07
CA CYS A 162 -10.87 -8.37 -7.39
C CYS A 162 -9.97 -7.21 -7.87
#